data_AF-A0A2P7EB58-F1
#
_entry.id   AF-A0A2P7EB58-F1
#
_cell.length_a   1.000
_cell.length_b   1.000
_cell.length_c   1.000
_cell.angle_alpha   90.00
_cell.angle_beta   90.00
_cell.angle_gamma   90.00
#
_symmetry.space_group_name_H-M   'P 1'
#
loop_
_entity.id
_entity.type
_entity.pdbx_description
1 polymer ?
#
loop_
_entity_poly.entity_id
_entity_poly.type
_entity_poly.pdbx_seq_one_letter_code
_entity_poly.pdbx_strand_id
1 'polypeptide(L)'
;EQVWPERNQRPSQIFAKEKQLAALLQPLGIAYTALAPAMQQQVDQKGLILHGFGKAQGIGHWNINGHQLAATVLAQRICTDKQLIK
;
A
#
# COMPACT_ATOMS: atom_id res chain seq x y z
N GLU A 1 -9.35 0.62 8.45
CA GLU A 1 -9.20 -0.82 8.72
C GLU A 1 -8.93 -1.55 7.42
N GLN A 2 -7.80 -2.25 7.29
CA GLN A 2 -7.89 -3.59 6.71
C GLN A 2 -7.56 -4.57 7.84
N VAL A 3 -8.25 -4.41 8.97
CA VAL A 3 -8.35 -5.50 9.94
C VAL A 3 -9.22 -6.50 9.22
N TRP A 4 -8.61 -7.63 8.87
CA TRP A 4 -9.41 -8.83 8.73
C TRP A 4 -10.14 -8.99 10.06
N PRO A 5 -11.47 -8.91 10.07
CA PRO A 5 -12.25 -8.92 11.31
C PRO A 5 -11.95 -10.19 12.12
N GLU A 6 -11.58 -11.26 11.43
CA GLU A 6 -11.15 -12.51 12.05
C GLU A 6 -9.65 -12.77 11.84
N ARG A 7 -8.96 -13.15 12.93
CA ARG A 7 -7.51 -13.39 12.94
C ARG A 7 -7.09 -14.55 12.02
N ASN A 8 -7.93 -15.57 11.89
CA ASN A 8 -7.78 -16.73 11.00
C ASN A 8 -7.95 -16.37 9.50
N GLN A 9 -8.56 -15.22 9.19
CA GLN A 9 -8.70 -14.72 7.81
C GLN A 9 -7.52 -13.83 7.38
N ARG A 10 -6.59 -13.53 8.30
CA ARG A 10 -5.39 -12.77 7.97
C ARG A 10 -4.50 -13.60 7.04
N PRO A 11 -3.97 -13.01 5.96
CA PRO A 11 -3.00 -13.70 5.12
C PRO A 11 -1.77 -14.14 5.92
N SER A 12 -1.36 -15.39 5.75
CA SER A 12 -0.13 -15.94 6.35
C SER A 12 1.14 -15.36 5.75
N GLN A 13 1.04 -14.74 4.56
CA GLN A 13 2.14 -14.06 3.87
C GLN A 13 1.86 -12.57 3.77
N ILE A 14 2.84 -11.75 4.17
CA ILE A 14 2.79 -10.30 4.06
C ILE A 14 2.56 -9.92 2.59
N PHE A 15 1.63 -8.99 2.35
CA PHE A 15 1.24 -8.50 1.01
C PHE A 15 0.63 -9.56 0.07
N ALA A 16 0.12 -10.69 0.57
CA ALA A 16 -0.49 -11.71 -0.30
C ALA A 16 -1.63 -11.14 -1.18
N LYS A 17 -2.41 -10.19 -0.65
CA LYS A 17 -3.51 -9.55 -1.41
C LYS A 17 -3.01 -8.65 -2.54
N GLU A 18 -1.93 -7.93 -2.30
CA GLU A 18 -1.23 -7.15 -3.34
C GLU A 18 -0.76 -8.07 -4.47
N LYS A 19 -0.14 -9.21 -4.12
CA LYS A 19 0.33 -10.20 -5.09
C LYS A 19 -0.83 -10.85 -5.86
N GLN A 20 -1.91 -11.19 -5.19
CA GLN A 20 -3.11 -11.76 -5.80
C GLN A 20 -3.76 -10.79 -6.79
N LEU A 21 -3.90 -9.51 -6.41
CA LEU A 21 -4.47 -8.49 -7.28
C LEU A 21 -3.57 -8.22 -8.49
N ALA A 22 -2.25 -8.11 -8.29
CA ALA A 22 -1.31 -7.96 -9.39
C ALA A 22 -1.40 -9.12 -10.40
N ALA A 23 -1.46 -10.36 -9.92
CA ALA A 23 -1.59 -11.55 -10.76
C ALA A 23 -2.92 -11.58 -11.55
N LEU A 24 -4.01 -11.08 -10.97
CA LEU A 24 -5.30 -10.97 -11.64
C LEU A 24 -5.29 -9.91 -12.76
N LEU A 25 -4.63 -8.78 -12.53
CA LEU A 25 -4.63 -7.64 -13.45
C LEU A 25 -3.63 -7.78 -14.60
N GLN A 26 -2.52 -8.50 -14.38
CA GLN A 26 -1.45 -8.68 -15.36
C GLN A 26 -1.93 -9.23 -16.72
N PRO A 27 -2.70 -10.33 -16.81
CA PRO A 27 -3.17 -10.84 -18.10
C PRO A 27 -4.19 -9.91 -18.78
N LEU A 28 -4.83 -9.01 -18.02
CA LEU A 28 -5.77 -8.01 -18.55
C LEU A 28 -5.06 -6.76 -19.09
N GLY A 29 -3.73 -6.67 -18.97
CA GLY A 29 -2.97 -5.48 -19.34
C GLY A 29 -3.32 -4.25 -18.50
N ILE A 30 -3.94 -4.43 -17.33
CA ILE A 30 -4.29 -3.33 -16.43
C ILE A 30 -3.08 -2.99 -15.57
N ALA A 31 -2.61 -1.74 -15.66
CA ALA A 31 -1.51 -1.25 -14.84
C ALA A 31 -1.91 -1.27 -13.35
N TYR A 32 -1.06 -1.85 -12.52
CA TYR A 32 -1.27 -1.95 -11.07
C TYR A 32 -0.03 -1.50 -10.31
N THR A 33 -0.24 -0.69 -9.27
CA THR A 33 0.83 -0.22 -8.38
C THR A 33 0.55 -0.69 -6.97
N ALA A 34 1.34 -1.66 -6.50
CA ALA A 34 1.24 -2.16 -5.14
C ALA A 34 1.81 -1.15 -4.14
N LEU A 35 0.94 -0.50 -3.36
CA LEU A 35 1.35 0.56 -2.44
C LEU A 35 1.96 0.01 -1.16
N ALA A 36 1.39 -1.05 -0.58
CA ALA A 36 1.82 -1.52 0.73
C ALA A 36 3.31 -1.93 0.79
N PRO A 37 3.88 -2.69 -0.18
CA PRO A 37 5.29 -3.03 -0.17
C PRO A 37 6.22 -1.81 -0.33
N ALA A 38 5.87 -0.90 -1.25
CA ALA A 38 6.66 0.31 -1.49
C ALA A 38 6.67 1.25 -0.28
N MET A 39 5.51 1.42 0.36
CA MET A 39 5.37 2.22 1.57
C MET A 39 6.07 1.58 2.77
N GLN A 40 6.02 0.25 2.91
CA GLN A 40 6.73 -0.46 3.98
C GLN A 40 8.24 -0.25 3.88
N GLN A 41 8.83 -0.37 2.68
CA GLN A 41 10.26 -0.14 2.48
C GLN A 41 10.68 1.27 2.91
N GLN A 42 9.86 2.27 2.63
CA GLN A 42 10.12 3.67 3.02
C GLN A 42 9.99 3.89 4.53
N VAL A 43 9.07 3.17 5.18
CA VAL A 43 8.92 3.18 6.65
C VAL A 43 10.12 2.55 7.33
N ASP A 44 10.57 1.40 6.85
CA ASP A 44 11.70 0.67 7.42
C ASP A 44 12.98 1.53 7.44
N GLN A 45 13.12 2.42 6.46
CA GLN A 45 14.24 3.37 6.36
C GLN A 45 14.08 4.61 7.25
N LYS A 46 12.84 5.09 7.43
CA LYS A 46 12.57 6.42 8.04
C LYS A 46 11.99 6.35 9.45
N GLY A 47 11.63 5.17 9.94
CA GLY A 47 11.01 4.99 11.26
C GLY A 47 9.62 5.64 11.38
N LEU A 48 8.85 5.71 10.28
CA LEU A 48 7.55 6.39 10.26
C LEU A 48 6.40 5.47 10.67
N ILE A 49 5.43 6.00 11.43
CA ILE A 49 4.14 5.33 11.65
C ILE A 49 3.15 5.86 10.62
N LEU A 50 2.59 4.97 9.80
CA LEU A 50 1.67 5.33 8.72
C LEU A 50 0.19 5.21 9.07
N HIS A 51 -0.14 4.56 10.19
CA HIS A 51 -1.52 4.24 10.55
C HIS A 51 -1.90 4.80 11.90
N GLY A 52 -3.17 5.18 12.02
CA GLY A 52 -3.80 5.54 13.29
C GLY A 52 -3.35 6.88 13.88
N PHE A 53 -4.15 7.36 14.83
CA PHE A 53 -4.00 8.66 15.49
C PHE A 53 -4.08 8.50 17.01
N GLY A 54 -3.44 9.42 17.74
CA GLY A 54 -3.44 9.42 19.21
C GLY A 54 -2.99 8.08 19.78
N LYS A 55 -3.80 7.47 20.64
CA LYS A 55 -3.50 6.17 21.29
C LYS A 55 -3.57 4.97 20.34
N ALA A 56 -4.12 5.12 19.14
CA ALA A 56 -4.28 4.05 18.16
C ALA A 56 -3.17 4.04 17.08
N GLN A 57 -2.02 4.67 17.35
CA GLN A 57 -0.88 4.66 16.43
C GLN A 57 -0.48 3.23 16.04
N GLY A 58 -0.24 3.03 14.74
CA GLY A 58 0.10 1.75 14.13
C GLY A 58 -1.11 0.91 13.70
N ILE A 59 -2.34 1.35 13.96
CA ILE A 59 -3.55 0.55 13.67
C ILE A 59 -4.58 1.40 12.91
N GLY A 60 -5.34 0.74 12.02
CA GLY A 60 -6.52 1.35 11.41
C GLY A 60 -6.25 2.00 10.05
N HIS A 61 -6.75 3.21 9.84
CA HIS A 61 -6.60 3.96 8.58
C HIS A 61 -5.23 4.62 8.48
N TRP A 62 -4.84 5.02 7.28
CA TRP A 62 -3.67 5.88 7.10
C TRP A 62 -3.84 7.16 7.92
N ASN A 63 -2.74 7.56 8.56
CA ASN A 63 -2.61 8.88 9.16
C ASN A 63 -2.02 9.85 8.14
N ILE A 64 -1.65 11.06 8.60
CA ILE A 64 -1.07 12.07 7.72
C ILE A 64 0.18 11.59 6.97
N ASN A 65 1.07 10.85 7.65
CA ASN A 65 2.27 10.28 7.03
C ASN A 65 1.90 9.20 6.00
N GLY A 66 0.93 8.35 6.33
CA GLY A 66 0.41 7.33 5.41
C GLY A 66 -0.14 7.92 4.12
N HIS A 67 -1.00 8.94 4.22
CA HIS A 67 -1.55 9.64 3.06
C HIS A 67 -0.47 10.36 2.24
N GLN A 68 0.44 11.08 2.89
CA GLN A 68 1.52 11.79 2.20
C GLN A 68 2.46 10.85 1.46
N LEU A 69 2.83 9.74 2.09
CA LEU A 69 3.71 8.76 1.47
C LEU A 69 3.03 8.04 0.30
N ALA A 70 1.77 7.65 0.44
CA ALA A 70 0.99 7.08 -0.66
C ALA A 70 0.91 8.03 -1.86
N ALA A 71 0.62 9.31 -1.61
CA ALA A 71 0.60 10.34 -2.66
C ALA A 71 1.96 10.47 -3.36
N THR A 72 3.05 10.42 -2.61
CA THR A 72 4.42 10.51 -3.16
C THR A 72 4.73 9.32 -4.07
N VAL A 73 4.44 8.10 -3.61
CA VAL A 73 4.66 6.86 -4.38
C VAL A 73 3.82 6.86 -5.66
N LEU A 74 2.55 7.23 -5.57
CA LEU A 74 1.65 7.31 -6.72
C LEU A 74 2.10 8.37 -7.72
N ALA A 75 2.42 9.58 -7.25
CA ALA A 75 2.86 10.67 -8.11
C ALA A 75 4.12 10.29 -8.91
N GLN A 76 5.10 9.66 -8.25
CA GLN A 76 6.30 9.17 -8.93
C GLN A 76 5.95 8.17 -10.03
N ARG A 77 5.02 7.24 -9.79
CA ARG A 77 4.61 6.28 -10.80
C ARG A 77 3.88 6.94 -11.95
N ILE A 78 2.89 7.79 -11.67
CA ILE A 78 2.10 8.49 -12.70
C ILE A 78 3.01 9.34 -13.59
N CYS A 79 3.92 10.11 -13.00
CA CYS A 79 4.80 11.01 -13.76
C CYS A 79 5.89 10.29 -14.57
N THR A 80 6.26 9.05 -14.20
CA THR A 80 7.30 8.29 -14.91
C THR A 80 6.74 7.28 -15.91
N ASP A 81 5.49 6.83 -15.72
CA ASP A 81 4.88 5.81 -16.55
C ASP A 81 4.20 6.43 -17.78
N LYS A 82 4.92 6.46 -18.91
CA LYS A 82 4.43 6.97 -20.20
C LYS A 82 3.20 6.23 -20.74
N GLN A 83 2.83 5.09 -20.16
CA GLN A 83 1.64 4.32 -20.55
C GLN A 83 0.36 4.76 -19.83
N LEU A 84 0.45 5.54 -18.73
CA LEU A 84 -0.70 6.06 -17.99
C LEU A 84 -1.20 7.43 -18.51
N ILE A 85 -0.40 8.11 -19.35
CA ILE A 85 -0.68 9.45 -19.90
C ILE A 85 -0.85 9.37 -21.42
N LYS A 86 -1.61 8.39 -21.90
CA LYS A 86 -2.01 8.29 -23.31
C LYS A 86 -3.50 8.53 -23.47
#